data_AF-A0AAD1HY31-F1
#
_entry.id   AF-A0AAD1HY31-F1
#
_cell.length_a   1.000
_cell.length_b   1.000
_cell.length_c   1.000
_cell.angle_alpha   90.00
_cell.angle_beta   90.00
_cell.angle_gamma   90.00
#
_symmetry.space_group_name_H-M   'P 1'
#
loop_
_entity.id
_entity.type
_entity.pdbx_description
1 polymer ?
#
loop_
_entity_poly.entity_id
_entity_poly.type
_entity_poly.pdbx_seq_one_letter_code
_entity_poly.pdbx_strand_id
1 'polypeptide(L)'
;MRATALAMGAGIAATLTAIPAANGYPGDPMGTNCESNALGALYCDGPVQPDGSWTRCVDVSAQPVYGGPDGGWNGWTMPAHQCYHYDPAEPPFKLGQPDHHIGDGL
;
A
#
# COMPACT_ATOMS: atom_id res chain seq x y z
N MET A 1 18.99 -63.95 0.71
CA MET A 1 20.13 -63.13 1.21
C MET A 1 20.58 -62.29 0.01
N ARG A 2 20.61 -60.96 -0.03
CA ARG A 2 20.63 -59.87 0.94
C ARG A 2 19.83 -58.69 0.35
N ALA A 3 19.17 -57.94 1.21
CA ALA A 3 18.57 -56.66 0.88
C ALA A 3 19.64 -55.57 0.74
N THR A 4 19.41 -54.61 -0.14
CA THR A 4 19.89 -53.23 0.03
C THR A 4 18.90 -52.29 -0.64
N ALA A 5 18.05 -51.68 0.20
CA ALA A 5 17.30 -50.48 -0.14
C ALA A 5 18.29 -49.31 -0.24
N LEU A 6 18.17 -48.50 -1.29
CA LEU A 6 18.67 -47.12 -1.26
C LEU A 6 17.45 -46.20 -1.15
N ALA A 7 17.39 -45.52 -0.01
CA ALA A 7 16.40 -44.53 0.31
C ALA A 7 16.85 -43.14 -0.21
N MET A 8 15.84 -42.28 -0.36
CA MET A 8 15.89 -40.83 -0.18
C MET A 8 16.62 -39.98 -1.22
N GLY A 9 15.80 -39.23 -1.96
CA GLY A 9 16.18 -38.03 -2.69
C GLY A 9 14.95 -37.27 -3.12
N ALA A 10 14.00 -37.01 -2.21
CA ALA A 10 12.93 -36.05 -2.46
C ALA A 10 13.55 -34.65 -2.43
N GLY A 11 14.12 -34.24 -3.57
CA GLY A 11 14.53 -32.87 -3.79
C GLY A 11 13.28 -32.00 -3.81
N ILE A 12 13.02 -31.32 -2.70
CA ILE A 12 12.04 -30.24 -2.66
C ILE A 12 12.61 -29.15 -3.57
N ALA A 13 12.14 -29.10 -4.80
CA ALA A 13 12.38 -27.98 -5.69
C ALA A 13 11.72 -26.76 -5.04
N ALA A 14 12.53 -25.93 -4.38
CA ALA A 14 12.11 -24.61 -3.95
C ALA A 14 11.83 -23.80 -5.23
N THR A 15 10.60 -23.84 -5.70
CA THR A 15 10.09 -22.94 -6.72
C THR A 15 10.11 -21.55 -6.09
N LEU A 16 11.16 -20.77 -6.37
CA LEU A 16 11.11 -19.32 -6.22
C LEU A 16 10.05 -18.82 -7.19
N THR A 17 8.79 -18.80 -6.75
CA THR A 17 7.77 -17.99 -7.39
C THR A 17 8.22 -16.54 -7.16
N ALA A 18 8.82 -15.94 -8.19
CA ALA A 18 8.99 -14.50 -8.23
C ALA A 18 7.60 -13.90 -7.99
N ILE A 19 7.39 -13.33 -6.80
CA ILE A 19 6.21 -12.54 -6.51
C ILE A 19 6.29 -11.40 -7.53
N PRO A 20 5.34 -11.28 -8.48
CA PRO A 20 5.33 -10.11 -9.32
C PRO A 20 5.22 -8.92 -8.36
N ALA A 21 6.20 -8.03 -8.40
CA ALA A 21 6.04 -6.72 -7.79
C ALA A 21 4.78 -6.14 -8.42
N ALA A 22 3.70 -6.12 -7.65
CA ALA A 22 2.46 -5.44 -8.00
C ALA A 22 2.80 -3.96 -8.08
N ASN A 23 3.28 -3.52 -9.25
CA ASN A 23 3.54 -2.13 -9.54
C ASN A 23 2.20 -1.44 -9.78
N GLY A 24 1.45 -1.18 -8.70
CA GLY A 24 0.36 -0.22 -8.70
C GLY A 24 0.86 1.09 -8.10
N TYR A 25 1.62 1.86 -8.89
CA TYR A 25 2.11 3.23 -8.62
C TYR A 25 3.10 3.63 -9.74
N PRO A 26 3.43 4.90 -10.01
CA PRO A 26 2.65 6.11 -10.26
C PRO A 26 2.18 6.22 -11.74
N GLY A 27 1.00 6.80 -11.97
CA GLY A 27 0.43 7.00 -13.32
C GLY A 27 -0.84 6.20 -13.61
N ASP A 28 -1.34 5.43 -12.64
CA ASP A 28 -2.68 4.84 -12.73
C ASP A 28 -3.73 5.94 -12.90
N PRO A 29 -4.75 5.71 -13.75
CA PRO A 29 -5.75 6.70 -14.06
C PRO A 29 -6.44 7.17 -12.77
N MET A 30 -6.52 8.48 -12.59
CA MET A 30 -7.26 9.07 -11.48
C MET A 30 -8.69 8.51 -11.46
N GLY A 31 -9.04 7.84 -10.36
CA GLY A 31 -10.43 7.59 -9.98
C GLY A 31 -10.85 6.13 -9.86
N THR A 32 -10.10 5.14 -10.36
CA THR A 32 -10.49 3.73 -10.16
C THR A 32 -9.95 3.15 -8.87
N ASN A 33 -8.76 3.56 -8.44
CA ASN A 33 -8.09 3.02 -7.26
C ASN A 33 -7.64 4.11 -6.27
N CYS A 34 -8.22 5.31 -6.37
CA CYS A 34 -7.86 6.43 -5.50
C CYS A 34 -9.07 7.13 -4.88
N GLU A 35 -8.94 7.50 -3.61
CA GLU A 35 -9.92 8.26 -2.84
C GLU A 35 -9.26 9.42 -2.09
N SER A 36 -9.94 10.55 -1.98
CA SER A 36 -9.47 11.69 -1.17
C SER A 36 -10.24 11.76 0.14
N ASN A 37 -9.55 12.13 1.22
CA ASN A 37 -10.21 12.41 2.50
C ASN A 37 -10.52 13.90 2.68
N ALA A 38 -11.27 14.23 3.73
CA ALA A 38 -11.63 15.61 4.07
C ALA A 38 -10.45 16.50 4.47
N LEU A 39 -9.27 15.92 4.74
CA LEU A 39 -8.04 16.63 5.10
C LEU A 39 -7.15 16.92 3.87
N GLY A 40 -7.62 16.59 2.67
CA GLY A 40 -6.89 16.84 1.42
C GLY A 40 -5.76 15.84 1.13
N ALA A 41 -5.75 14.69 1.81
CA ALA A 41 -4.88 13.58 1.46
C ALA A 41 -5.54 12.74 0.35
N LEU A 42 -4.74 12.35 -0.65
CA LEU A 42 -5.12 11.42 -1.70
C LEU A 42 -4.53 10.06 -1.37
N TYR A 43 -5.39 9.05 -1.23
CA TYR A 43 -4.99 7.67 -1.04
C TYR A 43 -5.17 6.92 -2.35
N CYS A 44 -4.21 6.08 -2.71
CA CYS A 44 -4.31 5.19 -3.85
C CYS A 44 -3.85 3.79 -3.45
N ASP A 45 -4.61 2.77 -3.87
CA ASP A 45 -4.27 1.39 -3.61
C ASP A 45 -3.72 0.71 -4.88
N GLY A 46 -2.65 -0.06 -4.70
CA GLY A 46 -2.18 -1.03 -5.68
C GLY A 46 -3.01 -2.30 -5.61
N PRO A 47 -2.88 -3.21 -6.59
CA PRO A 47 -3.76 -4.36 -6.70
C PRO A 47 -3.62 -5.31 -5.50
N VAL A 48 -4.72 -5.98 -5.17
CA VAL A 48 -4.78 -7.01 -4.14
C VAL A 48 -3.96 -8.22 -4.54
N GLN A 49 -3.14 -8.70 -3.61
CA GLN A 49 -2.26 -9.85 -3.76
C GLN A 49 -2.99 -11.17 -3.47
N PRO A 50 -2.41 -12.34 -3.81
CA PRO A 50 -3.05 -13.63 -3.57
C PRO A 50 -3.37 -13.94 -2.10
N ASP A 51 -2.66 -13.31 -1.16
CA ASP A 51 -2.91 -13.40 0.28
C ASP A 51 -3.94 -12.38 0.78
N GLY A 52 -4.49 -11.56 -0.10
CA GLY A 52 -5.45 -10.49 0.22
C GLY A 52 -4.79 -9.17 0.60
N SER A 53 -3.47 -9.10 0.72
CA SER A 53 -2.76 -7.86 1.06
C SER A 53 -2.73 -6.88 -0.11
N TRP A 54 -2.53 -5.60 0.19
CA TRP A 54 -2.31 -4.59 -0.85
C TRP A 54 -1.30 -3.53 -0.40
N THR A 55 -0.88 -2.68 -1.32
CA THR A 55 -0.06 -1.50 -1.00
C THR A 55 -0.95 -0.26 -1.09
N ARG A 56 -0.96 0.55 -0.03
CA ARG A 56 -1.63 1.86 -0.03
C ARG A 56 -0.60 2.96 -0.01
N CYS A 57 -0.69 3.86 -0.96
CA CYS A 57 0.07 5.09 -0.97
C CYS A 57 -0.81 6.28 -0.57
N VAL A 58 -0.22 7.24 0.13
CA VAL A 58 -0.85 8.50 0.52
C VAL A 58 -0.01 9.65 0.03
N ASP A 59 -0.67 10.58 -0.65
CA ASP A 59 -0.12 11.84 -1.12
C ASP A 59 -0.81 12.99 -0.37
N VAL A 60 -0.02 13.84 0.26
CA VAL A 60 -0.49 15.06 0.92
C VAL A 60 0.16 16.24 0.22
N SER A 61 -0.68 17.09 -0.37
CA SER A 61 -0.22 18.33 -1.00
C SER A 61 0.22 19.36 0.04
N ALA A 62 1.12 20.27 -0.35
CA ALA A 62 1.55 21.37 0.52
C ALA A 62 0.33 22.20 0.98
N GLN A 63 0.21 22.38 2.30
CA GLN A 63 -0.88 23.14 2.93
C GLN A 63 -0.34 24.47 3.47
N PRO A 64 -1.13 25.56 3.41
CA PRO A 64 -0.72 26.83 4.00
C PRO A 64 -0.70 26.71 5.52
N VAL A 65 0.38 27.20 6.14
CA VAL A 65 0.52 27.26 7.60
C VAL A 65 0.15 28.68 8.04
N TYR A 66 -0.73 28.78 9.03
CA TYR A 66 -1.12 30.05 9.66
C TYR A 66 -0.68 30.06 11.13
N GLY A 67 -0.50 31.25 11.70
CA GLY A 67 -0.05 31.40 13.09
C GLY A 67 1.33 32.02 13.24
N GLY A 68 1.74 32.87 12.29
CA GLY A 68 2.88 33.76 12.46
C GLY A 68 2.67 34.74 13.64
N PRO A 69 3.66 35.60 13.94
CA PRO A 69 3.58 36.55 15.07
C PRO A 69 2.35 37.48 15.06
N ASP A 70 1.76 37.70 13.89
CA ASP A 70 0.56 38.50 13.64
C ASP A 70 -0.70 37.65 13.40
N GLY A 71 -0.61 36.33 13.57
CA GLY A 71 -1.67 35.37 13.22
C GLY A 71 -1.82 35.14 11.72
N GLY A 72 -0.97 35.75 10.89
CA GLY A 72 -1.00 35.67 9.44
C GLY A 72 -0.46 34.35 8.88
N TRP A 73 -0.39 34.31 7.55
CA TRP A 73 0.27 33.24 6.79
C TRP A 73 1.75 33.16 7.17
N ASN A 74 2.22 31.95 7.46
CA ASN A 74 3.54 31.68 8.01
C ASN A 74 4.29 30.56 7.23
N GLY A 75 3.87 30.30 5.99
CA GLY A 75 4.56 29.38 5.08
C GLY A 75 3.68 28.26 4.52
N TRP A 76 4.35 27.21 4.04
CA TRP A 76 3.75 26.00 3.49
C TRP A 76 4.30 24.77 4.21
N THR A 77 3.48 23.75 4.41
CA THR A 77 3.98 22.42 4.75
C THR A 77 4.70 21.82 3.55
N MET A 78 5.65 20.92 3.81
CA MET A 78 6.23 20.12 2.74
C MET A 78 5.18 19.11 2.25
N PRO A 79 5.06 18.89 0.92
CA PRO A 79 4.27 17.78 0.43
C PRO A 79 4.87 16.46 0.94
N ALA A 80 3.99 15.49 1.20
CA ALA A 80 4.40 14.18 1.69
C ALA A 80 3.85 13.09 0.77
N HIS A 81 4.66 12.06 0.56
CA HIS A 81 4.30 10.85 -0.15
C HIS A 81 4.80 9.65 0.65
N GLN A 82 3.92 8.71 0.99
CA GLN A 82 4.28 7.50 1.72
C GLN A 82 3.46 6.32 1.25
N CYS A 83 4.08 5.15 1.17
CA CYS A 83 3.40 3.89 0.87
C CYS A 83 3.56 2.89 2.00
N TYR A 84 2.51 2.14 2.25
CA TYR A 84 2.39 1.19 3.34
C TYR A 84 1.85 -0.13 2.82
N HIS A 85 2.38 -1.23 3.35
CA HIS A 85 1.80 -2.54 3.14
C HIS A 85 0.62 -2.75 4.08
N TYR A 86 -0.48 -3.26 3.54
CA TYR A 86 -1.73 -3.48 4.24
C TYR A 86 -2.05 -4.96 4.28
N ASP A 87 -2.12 -5.50 5.48
CA ASP A 87 -2.62 -6.84 5.77
C ASP A 87 -4.12 -6.74 6.15
N PRO A 88 -5.03 -7.46 5.48
CA PRO A 88 -6.44 -7.50 5.86
C PRO A 88 -6.68 -7.98 7.30
N ALA A 89 -5.75 -8.77 7.86
CA ALA A 89 -5.80 -9.22 9.25
C ALA A 89 -5.42 -8.11 10.24
N GLU A 90 -4.71 -7.07 9.80
CA GLU A 90 -4.27 -5.93 10.59
C GLU A 90 -4.80 -4.62 9.97
N PRO A 91 -6.10 -4.32 10.16
CA PRO A 91 -6.71 -3.19 9.51
C PRO A 91 -6.06 -1.86 9.95
N PRO A 92 -6.01 -0.87 9.04
CA PRO A 92 -5.45 0.45 9.32
C PRO A 92 -6.02 1.12 10.58
N PHE A 93 -5.16 1.91 11.24
CA PHE A 93 -5.64 2.89 12.21
C PHE A 93 -6.54 3.92 11.51
N LYS A 94 -7.80 4.05 11.93
CA LYS A 94 -8.84 4.86 11.23
C LYS A 94 -8.68 6.38 11.42
N LEU A 95 -7.48 6.94 11.24
CA LEU A 95 -7.26 8.38 11.29
C LEU A 95 -7.36 8.99 9.88
N GLY A 96 -8.57 8.99 9.32
CA GLY A 96 -8.88 9.68 8.06
C GLY A 96 -8.47 8.96 6.78
N GLN A 97 -7.95 7.73 6.87
CA GLN A 97 -7.71 6.88 5.70
C GLN A 97 -8.92 5.96 5.41
N PRO A 98 -9.18 5.58 4.15
CA PRO A 98 -10.24 4.63 3.79
C PRO A 98 -10.09 3.30 4.55
N ASP A 99 -11.19 2.66 4.93
CA ASP A 99 -11.17 1.39 5.70
C ASP A 99 -11.40 0.14 4.85
N HIS A 100 -11.38 0.28 3.53
CA HIS A 100 -11.53 -0.77 2.52
C HIS A 100 -10.41 -0.61 1.48
N HIS A 101 -10.17 -1.64 0.66
CA HIS A 101 -9.28 -1.51 -0.50
C HIS A 101 -9.97 -0.71 -1.62
N ILE A 102 -9.28 0.30 -2.13
CA ILE A 102 -9.82 1.24 -3.11
C ILE A 102 -9.74 0.62 -4.50
N GLY A 103 -10.88 0.56 -5.19
CA GLY A 103 -10.98 -0.03 -6.53
C GLY A 103 -11.60 -1.43 -6.60
N ASP A 104 -12.07 -1.95 -5.46
CA ASP A 104 -12.91 -3.16 -5.41
C ASP A 104 -14.40 -2.88 -5.72
N GLY A 105 -14.72 -1.70 -6.28
CA GLY A 105 -16.08 -1.15 -6.31
C GLY A 105 -16.49 -0.37 -7.57
N LEU A 106 -16.22 -0.90 -8.77
CA LEU A 106 -17.14 -1.03 -9.93
C LEU A 106 -16.42 -1.73 -11.09
#